data_AF-A0A7V3EQY2-F1
#
_entry.id   AF-A0A7V3EQY2-F1
#
_cell.length_a   1.000
_cell.length_b   1.000
_cell.length_c   1.000
_cell.angle_alpha   90.00
_cell.angle_beta   90.00
_cell.angle_gamma   90.00
#
_symmetry.space_group_name_H-M   'P 1'
#
loop_
_entity.id
_entity.type
_entity.pdbx_description
1 polymer ?
#
loop_
_entity_poly.entity_id
_entity_poly.type
_entity_poly.pdbx_seq_one_letter_code
_entity_poly.pdbx_strand_id
1 'polypeptide(L)'
;ICLAHILDAKGKKMSKSKGNVIEPMEVMEQYGADMLRWVLYTVNQPGVAKKFDLKVMKDAMNRVFRMLWNSYSFFVMYANIDKFKIKNSKFKSDNLLDKWIISELNILIKNVDSKLENYNVYAAGIMIEKFIDNLSNWYIRRSRKRFWKSEDDMDKKNAYQTLWTVLMELSKLMAPFTPFIAEEIYKNLTEKESVHLSDFPTANENLIDEKLNEQMDKTREIITLALQLRARAGIKVRQPLADLRFKIYELEKEFIEIIKEEVNVKEVAFDKNIAENILLNTQITEDLKSEGIAREIIRFIQEMRKEAGYEVSDRIIVGYTGQVKAFNKFGTMIAKEVLANEIKNETLEKADLEKEFKTDDQRFKICIKK
;
A
#
# COMPACT_ATOMS: atom_id res chain seq x y z
N ILE A 1 -16.36 -19.01 -26.40
CA ILE A 1 -15.59 -19.51 -25.23
C ILE A 1 -16.05 -20.93 -24.91
N CYS A 2 -15.14 -21.90 -24.79
CA CYS A 2 -15.45 -23.23 -24.26
C CYS A 2 -14.98 -23.31 -22.81
N LEU A 3 -15.90 -23.58 -21.88
CA LEU A 3 -15.62 -23.60 -20.44
C LEU A 3 -15.29 -25.03 -19.98
N ALA A 4 -14.29 -25.15 -19.12
CA ALA A 4 -13.98 -26.41 -18.45
C ALA A 4 -14.82 -26.63 -17.18
N HIS A 5 -14.76 -27.85 -16.62
CA HIS A 5 -15.46 -28.20 -15.39
C HIS A 5 -14.89 -27.49 -14.15
N ILE A 6 -15.76 -27.27 -13.17
CA ILE A 6 -15.37 -26.92 -11.80
C ILE A 6 -15.13 -28.22 -11.02
N LEU A 7 -14.00 -28.27 -10.34
CA LEU A 7 -13.52 -29.38 -9.52
C LEU A 7 -13.49 -28.96 -8.05
N ASP A 8 -13.65 -29.93 -7.15
CA ASP A 8 -13.46 -29.70 -5.72
C ASP A 8 -11.98 -29.37 -5.39
N ALA A 9 -11.72 -29.02 -4.13
CA ALA A 9 -10.36 -28.71 -3.64
C ALA A 9 -9.34 -29.85 -3.88
N LYS A 10 -9.80 -31.10 -4.02
CA LYS A 10 -8.97 -32.29 -4.30
C LYS A 10 -8.83 -32.56 -5.81
N GLY A 11 -9.41 -31.73 -6.67
CA GLY A 11 -9.38 -31.89 -8.12
C GLY A 11 -10.35 -32.95 -8.65
N LYS A 12 -11.33 -33.39 -7.86
CA LYS A 12 -12.37 -34.32 -8.33
C LYS A 12 -13.58 -33.55 -8.86
N LYS A 13 -14.23 -34.11 -9.87
CA LYS A 13 -15.51 -33.59 -10.38
C LYS A 13 -16.53 -33.51 -9.23
N MET A 14 -17.15 -32.36 -9.06
CA MET A 14 -18.23 -32.16 -8.09
C MET A 14 -19.47 -32.95 -8.52
N SER A 15 -20.09 -33.68 -7.59
CA SER A 15 -21.34 -34.40 -7.83
C SER A 15 -22.06 -34.68 -6.52
N LYS A 16 -23.40 -34.54 -6.50
CA LYS A 16 -24.22 -34.78 -5.30
C LYS A 16 -23.99 -36.16 -4.69
N SER A 17 -23.83 -37.19 -5.52
CA SER A 17 -23.56 -38.57 -5.08
C SER A 17 -22.21 -38.75 -4.36
N LYS A 18 -21.23 -37.87 -4.60
CA LYS A 18 -19.92 -37.89 -3.93
C LYS A 18 -19.87 -37.00 -2.69
N GLY A 19 -20.93 -36.25 -2.39
CA GLY A 19 -20.99 -35.34 -1.25
C GLY A 19 -19.94 -34.21 -1.27
N ASN A 20 -19.35 -33.92 -2.44
CA ASN A 20 -18.27 -32.93 -2.63
C ASN A 20 -18.73 -31.68 -3.39
N VAL A 21 -20.05 -31.42 -3.42
CA VAL A 21 -20.63 -30.23 -4.04
C VAL A 21 -20.45 -29.05 -3.09
N ILE A 22 -20.08 -27.91 -3.66
CA ILE A 22 -20.12 -26.62 -2.97
C ILE A 22 -21.30 -25.85 -3.56
N GLU A 23 -22.29 -25.54 -2.73
CA GLU A 23 -23.50 -24.86 -3.18
C GLU A 23 -23.21 -23.36 -3.39
N PRO A 24 -23.45 -22.80 -4.59
CA PRO A 24 -23.14 -21.40 -4.89
C PRO A 24 -23.82 -20.40 -3.94
N MET A 25 -25.04 -20.69 -3.49
CA MET A 25 -25.78 -19.82 -2.56
C MET A 25 -25.07 -19.69 -1.22
N GLU A 26 -24.61 -20.80 -0.64
CA GLU A 26 -23.85 -20.78 0.63
C GLU A 26 -22.57 -19.95 0.49
N VAL A 27 -21.88 -20.06 -0.65
CA VAL A 27 -20.68 -19.28 -0.93
C VAL A 27 -21.01 -17.79 -1.05
N MET A 28 -22.11 -17.43 -1.73
CA MET A 28 -22.53 -16.04 -1.89
C MET A 28 -23.01 -15.43 -0.56
N GLU A 29 -23.68 -16.20 0.30
CA GLU A 29 -24.06 -15.77 1.65
C GLU A 29 -22.83 -15.53 2.53
N GLN A 30 -21.79 -16.37 2.40
CA GLN A 30 -20.59 -16.25 3.23
C GLN A 30 -19.60 -15.18 2.73
N TYR A 31 -19.40 -15.05 1.42
CA TYR A 31 -18.33 -14.20 0.84
C TYR A 31 -18.85 -13.08 -0.07
N GLY A 32 -20.12 -13.10 -0.45
CA GLY A 32 -20.71 -12.17 -1.41
C GLY A 32 -20.63 -12.64 -2.87
N ALA A 33 -21.60 -12.20 -3.67
CA ALA A 33 -21.71 -12.55 -5.09
C ALA A 33 -20.52 -12.08 -5.93
N ASP A 34 -20.03 -10.86 -5.68
CA ASP A 34 -18.86 -10.31 -6.38
C ASP A 34 -17.60 -11.14 -6.16
N MET A 35 -17.42 -11.67 -4.95
CA MET A 35 -16.25 -12.49 -4.64
C MET A 35 -16.26 -13.77 -5.46
N LEU A 36 -17.41 -14.45 -5.50
CA LEU A 36 -17.57 -15.66 -6.30
C LEU A 36 -17.32 -15.36 -7.79
N ARG A 37 -17.89 -14.29 -8.34
CA ARG A 37 -17.66 -13.86 -9.72
C ARG A 37 -16.17 -13.61 -9.98
N TRP A 38 -15.53 -12.83 -9.12
CA TRP A 38 -14.11 -12.49 -9.25
C TRP A 38 -13.23 -13.74 -9.31
N VAL A 39 -13.41 -14.69 -8.38
CA VAL A 39 -12.63 -15.94 -8.35
C VAL A 39 -12.88 -16.78 -9.61
N LEU A 40 -14.13 -16.88 -10.06
CA LEU A 40 -14.42 -17.63 -11.28
C LEU A 40 -13.67 -17.05 -12.50
N TYR A 41 -13.51 -15.73 -12.57
CA TYR A 41 -12.76 -15.07 -13.63
C TYR A 41 -11.23 -15.19 -13.47
N THR A 42 -10.71 -15.15 -12.23
CA THR A 42 -9.27 -14.95 -11.95
C THR A 42 -8.51 -16.19 -11.48
N VAL A 43 -9.18 -17.34 -11.27
CA VAL A 43 -8.48 -18.58 -10.89
C VAL A 43 -7.57 -19.09 -11.99
N ASN A 44 -8.07 -19.15 -13.23
CA ASN A 44 -7.34 -19.61 -14.41
C ASN A 44 -8.12 -19.25 -15.68
N GLN A 45 -7.50 -19.51 -16.84
CA GLN A 45 -8.12 -19.33 -18.15
C GLN A 45 -9.42 -20.15 -18.30
N PRO A 46 -10.44 -19.65 -19.03
CA PRO A 46 -11.76 -20.31 -19.12
C PRO A 46 -11.75 -21.77 -19.57
N GLY A 47 -10.78 -22.16 -20.42
CA GLY A 47 -10.63 -23.53 -20.93
C GLY A 47 -9.92 -24.52 -19.98
N VAL A 48 -9.50 -24.08 -18.80
CA VAL A 48 -8.80 -24.91 -17.81
C VAL A 48 -9.74 -25.24 -16.65
N ALA A 49 -9.76 -26.50 -16.22
CA ALA A 49 -10.62 -26.91 -15.11
C ALA A 49 -10.28 -26.11 -13.84
N LYS A 50 -11.31 -25.56 -13.19
CA LYS A 50 -11.16 -24.69 -12.01
C LYS A 50 -11.23 -25.52 -10.75
N LYS A 51 -10.14 -25.57 -9.98
CA LYS A 51 -10.18 -26.12 -8.62
C LYS A 51 -10.76 -25.05 -7.70
N PHE A 52 -11.95 -25.29 -7.18
CA PHE A 52 -12.61 -24.38 -6.27
C PHE A 52 -12.32 -24.77 -4.82
N ASP A 53 -11.67 -23.87 -4.10
CA ASP A 53 -11.29 -24.02 -2.69
C ASP A 53 -11.60 -22.71 -1.95
N LEU A 54 -12.17 -22.82 -0.76
CA LEU A 54 -12.43 -21.69 0.14
C LEU A 54 -11.14 -20.92 0.49
N LYS A 55 -9.97 -21.57 0.44
CA LYS A 55 -8.68 -20.88 0.60
C LYS A 55 -8.45 -19.84 -0.51
N VAL A 56 -8.73 -20.18 -1.76
CA VAL A 56 -8.61 -19.26 -2.90
C VAL A 56 -9.54 -18.05 -2.71
N MET A 57 -10.72 -18.29 -2.12
CA MET A 57 -11.67 -17.23 -1.81
C MET A 57 -11.08 -16.22 -0.79
N LYS A 58 -10.53 -16.73 0.30
CA LYS A 58 -9.88 -15.89 1.35
C LYS A 58 -8.68 -15.12 0.82
N ASP A 59 -7.91 -15.73 -0.07
CA ASP A 59 -6.76 -15.10 -0.68
C ASP A 59 -7.18 -13.92 -1.58
N ALA A 60 -8.15 -14.13 -2.47
CA ALA A 60 -8.70 -13.07 -3.33
C ALA A 60 -9.38 -11.95 -2.53
N MET A 61 -10.09 -12.28 -1.45
CA MET A 61 -10.68 -11.32 -0.53
C MET A 61 -9.63 -10.34 0.02
N ASN A 62 -8.47 -10.84 0.45
CA ASN A 62 -7.41 -10.00 0.99
C ASN A 62 -6.69 -9.20 -0.11
N ARG A 63 -6.44 -9.81 -1.28
CA ARG A 63 -5.67 -9.18 -2.37
C ARG A 63 -6.46 -8.18 -3.21
N VAL A 64 -7.79 -8.26 -3.23
CA VAL A 64 -8.60 -7.38 -4.09
C VAL A 64 -9.60 -6.60 -3.25
N PHE A 65 -10.60 -7.28 -2.70
CA PHE A 65 -11.75 -6.63 -2.04
C PHE A 65 -11.33 -5.78 -0.84
N ARG A 66 -10.51 -6.34 0.07
CA ARG A 66 -10.05 -5.61 1.25
C ARG A 66 -9.15 -4.43 0.87
N MET A 67 -8.26 -4.60 -0.11
CA MET A 67 -7.39 -3.50 -0.56
C MET A 67 -8.17 -2.39 -1.24
N LEU A 68 -9.10 -2.73 -2.13
CA LEU A 68 -9.97 -1.77 -2.79
C LEU A 68 -10.85 -1.03 -1.78
N TRP A 69 -11.54 -1.78 -0.91
CA TRP A 69 -12.43 -1.19 0.10
C TRP A 69 -11.67 -0.29 1.08
N ASN A 70 -10.48 -0.69 1.52
CA ASN A 70 -9.64 0.16 2.36
C ASN A 70 -9.18 1.43 1.63
N SER A 71 -8.88 1.33 0.34
CA SER A 71 -8.46 2.47 -0.49
C SER A 71 -9.60 3.48 -0.66
N TYR A 72 -10.81 2.98 -0.93
CA TYR A 72 -12.03 3.78 -0.97
C TYR A 72 -12.38 4.37 0.40
N SER A 73 -12.37 3.58 1.46
CA SER A 73 -12.67 4.04 2.83
C SER A 73 -11.68 5.12 3.28
N PHE A 74 -10.40 4.96 2.94
CA PHE A 74 -9.38 5.97 3.17
C PHE A 74 -9.76 7.29 2.48
N PHE A 75 -10.11 7.25 1.19
CA PHE A 75 -10.54 8.44 0.46
C PHE A 75 -11.76 9.11 1.13
N VAL A 76 -12.84 8.36 1.37
CA VAL A 76 -14.09 8.90 1.95
C VAL A 76 -13.84 9.54 3.30
N MET A 77 -13.09 8.87 4.17
CA MET A 77 -12.81 9.37 5.52
C MET A 77 -12.12 10.73 5.48
N TYR A 78 -11.07 10.87 4.67
CA TYR A 78 -10.30 12.11 4.61
C TYR A 78 -10.99 13.20 3.78
N ALA A 79 -11.63 12.84 2.67
CA ALA A 79 -12.42 13.77 1.85
C ALA A 79 -13.57 14.41 2.65
N ASN A 80 -14.23 13.64 3.53
CA ASN A 80 -15.29 14.17 4.39
C ASN A 80 -14.75 15.12 5.47
N ILE A 81 -13.62 14.80 6.09
CA ILE A 81 -12.97 15.67 7.08
C ILE A 81 -12.61 17.01 6.45
N ASP A 82 -12.02 16.99 5.25
CA ASP A 82 -11.57 18.19 4.55
C ASP A 82 -12.64 18.85 3.68
N LYS A 83 -13.87 18.32 3.68
CA LYS A 83 -14.99 18.78 2.84
C LYS A 83 -14.60 18.97 1.38
N PHE A 84 -13.86 17.99 0.84
CA PHE A 84 -13.38 18.01 -0.53
C PHE A 84 -14.54 18.17 -1.53
N LYS A 85 -14.33 19.02 -2.53
CA LYS A 85 -15.28 19.22 -3.63
C LYS A 85 -14.62 18.89 -4.95
N ILE A 86 -15.33 18.14 -5.78
CA ILE A 86 -14.88 17.72 -7.11
C ILE A 86 -14.67 18.97 -7.99
N LYS A 87 -13.53 19.05 -8.67
CA LYS A 87 -13.31 20.07 -9.70
C LYS A 87 -13.39 19.41 -11.08
N ASN A 88 -14.31 19.88 -11.91
CA ASN A 88 -14.42 19.46 -13.32
C ASN A 88 -13.36 20.08 -14.25
N SER A 89 -12.40 20.85 -13.71
CA SER A 89 -11.33 21.46 -14.50
C SER A 89 -10.24 20.44 -14.85
N LYS A 90 -9.55 20.63 -15.99
CA LYS A 90 -8.34 19.89 -16.34
C LYS A 90 -7.35 19.95 -15.18
N PHE A 91 -7.24 18.83 -14.48
CA PHE A 91 -6.41 18.68 -13.32
C PHE A 91 -5.02 18.19 -13.74
N LYS A 92 -3.97 18.91 -13.34
CA LYS A 92 -2.59 18.51 -13.56
C LYS A 92 -1.86 18.57 -12.23
N SER A 93 -1.33 17.43 -11.81
CA SER A 93 -0.41 17.35 -10.67
C SER A 93 1.02 17.30 -11.18
N ASP A 94 1.92 17.99 -10.48
CA ASP A 94 3.35 17.87 -10.73
C ASP A 94 4.01 16.76 -9.91
N ASN A 95 3.29 16.19 -8.94
CA ASN A 95 3.76 15.12 -8.08
C ASN A 95 4.03 13.83 -8.89
N LEU A 96 5.21 13.23 -8.67
CA LEU A 96 5.64 12.01 -9.36
C LEU A 96 4.65 10.85 -9.20
N LEU A 97 4.13 10.61 -7.99
CA LEU A 97 3.24 9.49 -7.72
C LEU A 97 1.86 9.68 -8.37
N ASP A 98 1.38 10.93 -8.45
CA ASP A 98 0.12 11.25 -9.13
C ASP A 98 0.24 11.01 -10.65
N LYS A 99 1.33 11.49 -11.25
CA LYS A 99 1.63 11.25 -12.67
C LYS A 99 1.72 9.76 -12.96
N TRP A 100 2.41 9.01 -12.09
CA TRP A 100 2.61 7.58 -12.24
C TRP A 100 1.29 6.80 -12.17
N ILE A 101 0.47 7.02 -11.13
CA ILE A 101 -0.77 6.25 -10.97
C ILE A 101 -1.79 6.56 -12.08
N ILE A 102 -1.82 7.79 -12.59
CA ILE A 102 -2.67 8.17 -13.72
C ILE A 102 -2.17 7.56 -15.03
N SER A 103 -0.86 7.56 -15.26
CA SER A 103 -0.28 6.88 -16.42
C SER A 103 -0.56 5.37 -16.36
N GLU A 104 -0.36 4.75 -15.19
CA GLU A 104 -0.67 3.33 -14.97
C GLU A 104 -2.16 3.02 -15.16
N LEU A 105 -3.06 3.91 -14.73
CA LEU A 105 -4.50 3.77 -14.95
C LEU A 105 -4.85 3.77 -16.45
N ASN A 106 -4.25 4.66 -17.24
CA ASN A 106 -4.52 4.72 -18.68
C ASN A 106 -3.96 3.48 -19.41
N ILE A 107 -2.79 2.98 -19.01
CA ILE A 107 -2.26 1.69 -19.48
C ILE A 107 -3.21 0.55 -19.11
N LEU A 108 -3.73 0.54 -17.86
CA LEU A 108 -4.70 -0.46 -17.42
C LEU A 108 -5.96 -0.42 -18.28
N ILE A 109 -6.57 0.75 -18.47
CA ILE A 109 -7.79 0.93 -19.27
C ILE A 109 -7.57 0.36 -20.68
N LYS A 110 -6.50 0.80 -21.37
CA LYS A 110 -6.17 0.35 -22.73
C LYS A 110 -6.01 -1.18 -22.81
N ASN A 111 -5.30 -1.75 -21.85
CA ASN A 111 -5.01 -3.18 -21.85
C ASN A 111 -6.24 -4.02 -21.47
N VAL A 112 -7.02 -3.60 -20.48
CA VAL A 112 -8.25 -4.29 -20.06
C VAL A 112 -9.27 -4.28 -21.20
N ASP A 113 -9.48 -3.13 -21.83
CA ASP A 113 -10.36 -2.98 -22.99
C ASP A 113 -9.98 -3.98 -24.10
N SER A 114 -8.70 -3.96 -24.51
CA SER A 114 -8.17 -4.93 -25.48
C SER A 114 -8.33 -6.39 -25.04
N LYS A 115 -8.15 -6.72 -23.76
CA LYS A 115 -8.34 -8.11 -23.27
C LYS A 115 -9.80 -8.52 -23.28
N LEU A 116 -10.73 -7.63 -22.94
CA LEU A 116 -12.16 -7.91 -22.92
C LEU A 116 -12.72 -8.10 -24.33
N GLU A 117 -12.31 -7.25 -25.29
CA GLU A 117 -12.63 -7.42 -26.72
C GLU A 117 -12.19 -8.78 -27.27
N ASN A 118 -11.06 -9.30 -26.76
CA ASN A 118 -10.54 -10.62 -27.11
C ASN A 118 -11.03 -11.75 -26.18
N TYR A 119 -12.07 -11.52 -25.39
CA TYR A 119 -12.66 -12.49 -24.44
C TYR A 119 -11.65 -13.08 -23.42
N ASN A 120 -10.54 -12.40 -23.15
CA ASN A 120 -9.52 -12.81 -22.19
C ASN A 120 -9.76 -12.19 -20.81
N VAL A 121 -10.87 -12.60 -20.20
CA VAL A 121 -11.35 -12.08 -18.90
C VAL A 121 -10.35 -12.36 -17.77
N TYR A 122 -9.64 -13.50 -17.82
CA TYR A 122 -8.62 -13.83 -16.83
C TYR A 122 -7.48 -12.81 -16.82
N ALA A 123 -6.89 -12.50 -17.98
CA ALA A 123 -5.78 -11.56 -18.04
C ALA A 123 -6.21 -10.15 -17.61
N ALA A 124 -7.41 -9.71 -18.00
CA ALA A 124 -7.98 -8.45 -17.55
C ALA A 124 -8.12 -8.38 -16.03
N GLY A 125 -8.67 -9.42 -15.39
CA GLY A 125 -8.81 -9.48 -13.93
C GLY A 125 -7.46 -9.44 -13.20
N ILE A 126 -6.44 -10.16 -13.69
CA ILE A 126 -5.09 -10.13 -13.12
C ILE A 126 -4.44 -8.73 -13.24
N MET A 127 -4.67 -8.02 -14.35
CA MET A 127 -4.18 -6.65 -14.53
C MET A 127 -4.84 -5.69 -13.52
N ILE A 128 -6.15 -5.83 -13.31
CA ILE A 128 -6.88 -5.03 -12.31
C ILE A 128 -6.40 -5.36 -10.89
N GLU A 129 -6.18 -6.63 -10.55
CA GLU A 129 -5.62 -7.04 -9.25
C GLU A 129 -4.25 -6.37 -9.00
N LYS A 130 -3.35 -6.41 -10.00
CA LYS A 130 -2.04 -5.73 -9.91
C LYS A 130 -2.19 -4.23 -9.70
N PHE A 131 -3.11 -3.57 -10.41
CA PHE A 131 -3.35 -2.14 -10.25
C PHE A 131 -3.88 -1.80 -8.85
N ILE A 132 -4.77 -2.61 -8.28
CA ILE A 132 -5.29 -2.41 -6.92
C ILE A 132 -4.16 -2.50 -5.88
N ASP A 133 -3.23 -3.45 -6.05
CA ASP A 133 -2.01 -3.52 -5.23
C ASP A 133 -1.18 -2.24 -5.35
N ASN A 134 -0.95 -1.75 -6.57
CA ASN A 134 -0.19 -0.53 -6.84
C ASN A 134 -0.85 0.70 -6.21
N LEU A 135 -2.17 0.82 -6.35
CA LEU A 135 -2.96 1.88 -5.74
C LEU A 135 -2.82 1.87 -4.22
N SER A 136 -2.98 0.71 -3.59
CA SER A 136 -3.00 0.61 -2.13
C SER A 136 -1.61 0.68 -1.49
N ASN A 137 -0.70 -0.19 -1.93
CA ASN A 137 0.59 -0.43 -1.29
C ASN A 137 1.70 0.53 -1.74
N TRP A 138 1.54 1.20 -2.88
CA TRP A 138 2.53 2.15 -3.38
C TRP A 138 1.99 3.58 -3.38
N TYR A 139 0.92 3.86 -4.13
CA TYR A 139 0.40 5.22 -4.24
C TYR A 139 -0.16 5.73 -2.89
N ILE A 140 -1.21 5.09 -2.34
CA ILE A 140 -1.85 5.57 -1.12
C ILE A 140 -0.88 5.55 0.06
N ARG A 141 -0.16 4.44 0.26
CA ARG A 141 0.79 4.31 1.39
C ARG A 141 1.84 5.42 1.40
N ARG A 142 2.44 5.75 0.25
CA ARG A 142 3.47 6.80 0.16
C ARG A 142 2.87 8.21 0.15
N SER A 143 1.64 8.37 -0.35
CA SER A 143 0.95 9.67 -0.38
C SER A 143 0.21 10.02 0.92
N ARG A 144 0.11 9.14 1.93
CA ARG A 144 -0.68 9.40 3.17
C ARG A 144 -0.40 10.76 3.82
N LYS A 145 0.86 11.18 3.87
CA LYS A 145 1.24 12.47 4.49
C LYS A 145 0.57 13.67 3.81
N ARG A 146 0.33 13.58 2.49
CA ARG A 146 -0.33 14.61 1.68
C ARG A 146 -1.80 14.80 2.04
N PHE A 147 -2.45 13.75 2.57
CA PHE A 147 -3.83 13.80 3.04
C PHE A 147 -3.96 14.33 4.49
N TRP A 148 -2.90 14.26 5.31
CA TRP A 148 -2.93 14.67 6.73
C TRP A 148 -2.40 16.08 7.00
N LYS A 149 -1.21 16.40 6.49
CA LYS A 149 -0.37 17.51 6.98
C LYS A 149 0.17 18.34 5.81
N SER A 150 -0.66 18.68 4.85
CA SER A 150 -0.20 19.60 3.80
C SER A 150 -0.33 21.04 4.31
N GLU A 151 0.81 21.71 4.47
CA GLU A 151 0.87 23.18 4.55
C GLU A 151 0.51 23.81 3.19
N ASP A 152 0.68 23.05 2.10
CA ASP A 152 0.29 23.43 0.74
C ASP A 152 -1.11 22.89 0.39
N ASP A 153 -2.06 23.81 0.40
CA ASP A 153 -3.46 23.52 0.13
C ASP A 153 -3.69 22.99 -1.30
N MET A 154 -2.77 23.22 -2.24
CA MET A 154 -2.88 22.75 -3.62
C MET A 154 -2.43 21.29 -3.77
N ASP A 155 -1.27 20.90 -3.23
CA ASP A 155 -0.79 19.51 -3.36
C ASP A 155 -1.78 18.49 -2.74
N LYS A 156 -2.42 18.86 -1.63
CA LYS A 156 -3.46 18.06 -0.99
C LYS A 156 -4.71 17.91 -1.88
N LYS A 157 -5.19 19.02 -2.46
CA LYS A 157 -6.30 19.00 -3.44
C LYS A 157 -5.92 18.15 -4.66
N ASN A 158 -4.65 18.20 -5.05
CA ASN A 158 -4.12 17.41 -6.14
C ASN A 158 -4.16 15.90 -5.86
N ALA A 159 -3.75 15.49 -4.67
CA ALA A 159 -3.82 14.10 -4.23
C ALA A 159 -5.27 13.59 -4.17
N TYR A 160 -6.21 14.40 -3.68
CA TYR A 160 -7.64 14.06 -3.66
C TYR A 160 -8.23 13.89 -5.05
N GLN A 161 -7.99 14.85 -5.95
CA GLN A 161 -8.51 14.78 -7.30
C GLN A 161 -7.97 13.55 -8.04
N THR A 162 -6.68 13.26 -7.89
CA THR A 162 -6.04 12.06 -8.46
C THR A 162 -6.69 10.79 -7.95
N LEU A 163 -6.81 10.63 -6.61
CA LEU A 163 -7.37 9.42 -6.02
C LEU A 163 -8.85 9.23 -6.37
N TRP A 164 -9.62 10.32 -6.42
CA TRP A 164 -11.01 10.30 -6.87
C TRP A 164 -11.12 9.81 -8.32
N THR A 165 -10.32 10.38 -9.24
CA THR A 165 -10.31 9.98 -10.65
C THR A 165 -9.97 8.50 -10.79
N VAL A 166 -8.95 8.03 -10.08
CA VAL A 166 -8.54 6.62 -10.10
C VAL A 166 -9.66 5.70 -9.60
N LEU A 167 -10.26 5.99 -8.44
CA LEU A 167 -11.32 5.14 -7.88
C LEU A 167 -12.57 5.13 -8.77
N MET A 168 -12.93 6.27 -9.36
CA MET A 168 -14.08 6.40 -10.25
C MET A 168 -13.89 5.58 -11.53
N GLU A 169 -12.76 5.73 -12.23
CA GLU A 169 -12.49 4.95 -13.46
C GLU A 169 -12.27 3.47 -13.16
N LEU A 170 -11.62 3.14 -12.05
CA LEU A 170 -11.46 1.75 -11.61
C LEU A 170 -12.83 1.09 -11.33
N SER A 171 -13.79 1.84 -10.77
CA SER A 171 -15.15 1.31 -10.55
C SER A 171 -15.82 0.93 -11.87
N LYS A 172 -15.64 1.73 -12.93
CA LYS A 172 -16.15 1.36 -14.27
C LYS A 172 -15.47 0.12 -14.83
N LEU A 173 -14.14 0.01 -14.73
CA LEU A 173 -13.40 -1.18 -15.15
C LEU A 173 -13.82 -2.44 -14.40
N MET A 174 -14.17 -2.29 -13.11
CA MET A 174 -14.57 -3.40 -12.26
C MET A 174 -16.04 -3.81 -12.44
N ALA A 175 -16.91 -2.94 -12.95
CA ALA A 175 -18.34 -3.21 -13.07
C ALA A 175 -18.70 -4.53 -13.77
N PRO A 176 -18.03 -4.95 -14.87
CA PRO A 176 -18.28 -6.27 -15.49
C PRO A 176 -17.92 -7.46 -14.58
N PHE A 177 -16.93 -7.29 -13.71
CA PHE A 177 -16.40 -8.33 -12.83
C PHE A 177 -17.18 -8.40 -11.52
N THR A 178 -17.29 -7.27 -10.83
CA THR A 178 -17.83 -7.10 -9.48
C THR A 178 -18.86 -5.97 -9.46
N PRO A 179 -20.07 -6.22 -10.01
CA PRO A 179 -21.07 -5.17 -10.22
C PRO A 179 -21.56 -4.47 -8.95
N PHE A 180 -21.58 -5.15 -7.80
CA PHE A 180 -22.15 -4.57 -6.58
C PHE A 180 -21.18 -3.60 -5.89
N ILE A 181 -19.91 -3.98 -5.73
CA ILE A 181 -18.89 -3.10 -5.13
C ILE A 181 -18.55 -1.93 -6.06
N ALA A 182 -18.55 -2.16 -7.37
CA ALA A 182 -18.35 -1.11 -8.37
C ALA A 182 -19.48 -0.06 -8.29
N GLU A 183 -20.73 -0.51 -8.19
CA GLU A 183 -21.90 0.36 -8.02
C GLU A 183 -21.80 1.19 -6.74
N GLU A 184 -21.49 0.55 -5.61
CA GLU A 184 -21.39 1.22 -4.31
C GLU A 184 -20.32 2.33 -4.31
N ILE A 185 -19.12 2.02 -4.82
CA ILE A 185 -18.03 3.01 -4.90
C ILE A 185 -18.41 4.13 -5.87
N TYR A 186 -18.91 3.80 -7.07
CA TYR A 186 -19.22 4.79 -8.10
C TYR A 186 -20.33 5.75 -7.66
N LYS A 187 -21.41 5.25 -7.07
CA LYS A 187 -22.52 6.07 -6.60
C LYS A 187 -22.17 6.95 -5.42
N ASN A 188 -21.26 6.53 -4.54
CA ASN A 188 -20.82 7.42 -3.47
C ASN A 188 -19.86 8.50 -4.00
N LEU A 189 -19.00 8.16 -4.95
CA LEU A 189 -18.02 9.11 -5.50
C LEU A 189 -18.62 10.10 -6.51
N THR A 190 -19.75 9.78 -7.11
CA THR A 190 -20.37 10.56 -8.19
C THR A 190 -21.83 10.85 -7.88
N GLU A 191 -22.38 11.94 -8.42
CA GLU A 191 -23.82 12.23 -8.33
C GLU A 191 -24.64 11.50 -9.42
N LYS A 192 -24.05 10.47 -10.05
CA LYS A 192 -24.69 9.73 -11.15
C LYS A 192 -25.49 8.55 -10.62
N GLU A 193 -26.46 8.11 -11.43
CA GLU A 193 -27.43 7.09 -11.03
C GLU A 193 -26.82 5.71 -10.77
N SER A 194 -25.98 5.23 -11.70
CA SER A 194 -25.37 3.89 -11.65
C SER A 194 -24.12 3.82 -12.52
N VAL A 195 -23.15 2.99 -12.13
CA VAL A 195 -21.97 2.69 -12.96
C VAL A 195 -22.35 1.94 -14.23
N HIS A 196 -23.43 1.15 -14.18
CA HIS A 196 -23.89 0.30 -15.29
C HIS A 196 -24.55 1.09 -16.42
N LEU A 197 -24.83 2.38 -16.19
CA LEU A 197 -25.31 3.33 -17.19
C LEU A 197 -24.19 4.22 -17.75
N SER A 198 -22.94 4.02 -17.31
CA SER A 198 -21.80 4.80 -17.75
C SER A 198 -21.08 4.14 -18.91
N ASP A 199 -20.51 4.97 -19.80
CA ASP A 199 -19.64 4.47 -20.87
C ASP A 199 -18.41 3.76 -20.29
N PHE A 200 -17.97 2.71 -20.97
CA PHE A 200 -16.72 2.05 -20.63
C PHE A 200 -15.56 3.05 -20.75
N PRO A 201 -14.60 3.07 -19.80
CA PRO A 201 -13.54 4.06 -19.81
C PRO A 201 -12.67 3.94 -21.06
N THR A 202 -12.30 5.09 -21.62
CA THR A 202 -11.36 5.18 -22.75
C THR A 202 -10.03 5.73 -22.27
N ALA A 203 -8.93 5.07 -22.63
CA ALA A 203 -7.59 5.52 -22.27
C ALA A 203 -7.22 6.82 -22.99
N ASN A 204 -6.66 7.77 -22.25
CA ASN A 204 -6.04 8.95 -22.82
C ASN A 204 -4.54 8.70 -23.02
N GLU A 205 -4.14 8.44 -24.25
CA GLU A 205 -2.74 8.11 -24.57
C GLU A 205 -1.76 9.24 -24.23
N ASN A 206 -2.21 10.51 -24.19
CA ASN A 206 -1.35 11.64 -23.81
C ASN A 206 -0.98 11.65 -22.32
N LEU A 207 -1.68 10.87 -21.50
CA LEU A 207 -1.38 10.71 -20.07
C LEU A 207 -0.52 9.49 -19.79
N ILE A 208 -0.18 8.69 -20.81
CA ILE A 208 0.69 7.53 -20.68
C ILE A 208 2.15 8.00 -20.82
N ASP A 209 2.91 7.81 -19.75
CA ASP A 209 4.36 8.01 -19.70
C ASP A 209 5.03 6.64 -19.47
N GLU A 210 5.40 5.98 -20.58
CA GLU A 210 6.01 4.64 -20.52
C GLU A 210 7.34 4.65 -19.76
N LYS A 211 8.13 5.73 -19.89
CA LYS A 211 9.42 5.85 -19.21
C LYS A 211 9.22 5.95 -17.70
N LEU A 212 8.25 6.73 -17.24
CA LEU A 212 7.87 6.83 -15.82
C LEU A 212 7.42 5.48 -15.27
N ASN A 213 6.56 4.76 -15.99
CA ASN A 213 6.09 3.44 -15.58
C ASN A 213 7.23 2.42 -15.51
N GLU A 214 8.12 2.40 -16.50
CA GLU A 214 9.29 1.51 -16.50
C GLU A 214 10.25 1.81 -15.35
N GLN A 215 10.53 3.09 -15.08
CA GLN A 215 11.35 3.49 -13.94
C GLN A 215 10.72 3.06 -12.61
N MET A 216 9.41 3.23 -12.46
CA MET A 216 8.71 2.79 -11.25
C MET A 216 8.71 1.26 -11.10
N ASP A 217 8.55 0.49 -12.18
CA ASP A 217 8.64 -0.97 -12.15
C ASP A 217 10.04 -1.43 -11.67
N LYS A 218 11.10 -0.86 -12.25
CA LYS A 218 12.50 -1.14 -11.84
C LYS A 218 12.76 -0.76 -10.39
N THR A 219 12.27 0.41 -9.96
CA THR A 219 12.37 0.89 -8.57
C THR A 219 11.79 -0.12 -7.60
N ARG A 220 10.60 -0.65 -7.91
CA ARG A 220 9.91 -1.64 -7.09
C ARG A 220 10.64 -2.98 -7.06
N GLU A 221 11.17 -3.44 -8.19
CA GLU A 221 11.98 -4.66 -8.27
C GLU A 221 13.21 -4.56 -7.35
N ILE A 222 13.95 -3.45 -7.42
CA ILE A 222 15.12 -3.21 -6.55
C ILE A 222 14.72 -3.24 -5.08
N ILE A 223 13.61 -2.57 -4.71
CA ILE A 223 13.11 -2.56 -3.33
C ILE A 223 12.76 -3.99 -2.88
N THR A 224 12.04 -4.76 -3.70
CA THR A 224 11.68 -6.14 -3.37
C THR A 224 12.92 -7.00 -3.13
N LEU A 225 13.91 -6.94 -4.02
CA LEU A 225 15.16 -7.69 -3.88
C LEU A 225 15.95 -7.25 -2.63
N ALA A 226 16.06 -5.94 -2.38
CA ALA A 226 16.76 -5.41 -1.22
C ALA A 226 16.08 -5.84 0.08
N LEU A 227 14.75 -5.77 0.17
CA LEU A 227 13.98 -6.23 1.33
C LEU A 227 14.11 -7.74 1.54
N GLN A 228 14.21 -8.54 0.47
CA GLN A 228 14.51 -9.98 0.59
C GLN A 228 15.91 -10.22 1.16
N LEU A 229 16.93 -9.49 0.70
CA LEU A 229 18.29 -9.58 1.26
C LEU A 229 18.31 -9.20 2.75
N ARG A 230 17.60 -8.14 3.13
CA ARG A 230 17.42 -7.74 4.54
C ARG A 230 16.78 -8.85 5.37
N ALA A 231 15.71 -9.45 4.86
CA ALA A 231 15.00 -10.53 5.54
C ALA A 231 15.89 -11.76 5.74
N ARG A 232 16.68 -12.15 4.72
CA ARG A 232 17.66 -13.24 4.81
C ARG A 232 18.75 -12.95 5.85
N ALA A 233 19.16 -11.69 5.99
CA ALA A 233 20.11 -11.27 7.02
C ALA A 233 19.48 -11.10 8.41
N GLY A 234 18.16 -11.27 8.57
CA GLY A 234 17.45 -11.07 9.84
C GLY A 234 17.33 -9.60 10.28
N ILE A 235 17.57 -8.64 9.38
CA ILE A 235 17.62 -7.21 9.73
C ILE A 235 16.26 -6.55 9.49
N LYS A 236 15.59 -6.14 10.57
CA LYS A 236 14.31 -5.39 10.51
C LYS A 236 14.46 -4.10 9.70
N VAL A 237 13.47 -3.73 8.88
CA VAL A 237 13.50 -2.51 8.04
C VAL A 237 13.75 -1.22 8.84
N ARG A 238 13.31 -1.16 10.10
CA ARG A 238 13.55 0.00 10.98
C ARG A 238 15.02 0.25 11.28
N GLN A 239 15.89 -0.76 11.19
CA GLN A 239 17.34 -0.59 11.35
C GLN A 239 17.92 0.02 10.06
N PRO A 240 18.39 1.27 10.07
CA PRO A 240 19.01 1.84 8.87
C PRO A 240 20.29 1.09 8.53
N LEU A 241 20.57 0.97 7.23
CA LEU A 241 21.80 0.39 6.69
C LEU A 241 22.59 1.45 5.93
N ALA A 242 23.89 1.22 5.74
CA ALA A 242 24.78 2.18 5.11
C ALA A 242 24.40 2.43 3.65
N ASP A 243 24.55 1.41 2.81
CA ASP A 243 24.34 1.57 1.37
C ASP A 243 23.67 0.37 0.71
N LEU A 244 23.01 0.65 -0.41
CA LEU A 244 22.52 -0.30 -1.39
C LEU A 244 23.18 0.00 -2.73
N ARG A 245 23.72 -1.03 -3.38
CA ARG A 245 24.27 -0.94 -4.74
C ARG A 245 23.53 -1.82 -5.71
N PHE A 246 23.39 -1.39 -6.95
CA PHE A 246 22.80 -2.20 -8.02
C PHE A 246 23.52 -2.02 -9.34
N LYS A 247 23.44 -3.05 -10.17
CA LYS A 247 24.41 -3.28 -11.25
C LYS A 247 24.20 -2.38 -12.47
N ILE A 248 22.95 -2.15 -12.90
CA ILE A 248 22.65 -1.30 -14.08
C ILE A 248 21.20 -0.78 -14.02
N TYR A 249 20.99 0.50 -13.62
CA TYR A 249 19.79 1.29 -13.95
C TYR A 249 20.11 2.79 -13.91
N GLU A 250 19.83 3.53 -14.98
CA GLU A 250 19.71 4.99 -14.93
C GLU A 250 18.33 5.33 -14.38
N LEU A 251 18.22 5.38 -13.06
CA LEU A 251 17.03 5.87 -12.37
C LEU A 251 17.18 7.36 -12.11
N GLU A 252 16.12 8.12 -12.39
CA GLU A 252 16.08 9.53 -12.01
C GLU A 252 16.12 9.67 -10.49
N LYS A 253 16.64 10.81 -10.02
CA LYS A 253 16.91 11.06 -8.60
C LYS A 253 15.70 10.79 -7.70
N GLU A 254 14.50 11.12 -8.16
CA GLU A 254 13.27 10.94 -7.38
C GLU A 254 12.98 9.47 -7.07
N PHE A 255 13.29 8.54 -7.98
CA PHE A 255 13.14 7.10 -7.76
C PHE A 255 14.20 6.54 -6.81
N ILE A 256 15.42 7.08 -6.88
CA ILE A 256 16.50 6.72 -5.96
C ILE A 256 16.10 7.06 -4.52
N GLU A 257 15.46 8.21 -4.31
CA GLU A 257 14.93 8.59 -2.99
C GLU A 257 13.80 7.64 -2.54
N ILE A 258 12.93 7.19 -3.45
CA ILE A 258 11.93 6.15 -3.13
C ILE A 258 12.62 4.86 -2.63
N ILE A 259 13.65 4.38 -3.33
CA ILE A 259 14.42 3.18 -2.92
C ILE A 259 15.04 3.39 -1.55
N LYS A 260 15.70 4.54 -1.35
CA LYS A 260 16.40 4.90 -0.13
C LYS A 260 15.47 4.87 1.09
N GLU A 261 14.28 5.45 0.96
CA GLU A 261 13.28 5.48 2.02
C GLU A 261 12.68 4.10 2.30
N GLU A 262 12.33 3.34 1.25
CA GLU A 262 11.65 2.04 1.39
C GLU A 262 12.57 0.95 1.95
N VAL A 263 13.83 0.93 1.51
CA VAL A 263 14.85 -0.01 2.00
C VAL A 263 15.46 0.48 3.32
N ASN A 264 15.30 1.77 3.66
CA ASN A 264 15.92 2.45 4.80
C ASN A 264 17.44 2.32 4.78
N VAL A 265 18.06 2.88 3.75
CA VAL A 265 19.52 2.99 3.56
C VAL A 265 19.97 4.45 3.56
N LYS A 266 21.24 4.73 3.83
CA LYS A 266 21.78 6.10 3.78
C LYS A 266 22.15 6.51 2.36
N GLU A 267 22.67 5.58 1.58
CA GLU A 267 23.05 5.82 0.20
C GLU A 267 22.54 4.72 -0.72
N VAL A 268 22.24 5.11 -1.95
CA VAL A 268 21.87 4.23 -3.03
C VAL A 268 22.77 4.60 -4.20
N ALA A 269 23.59 3.67 -4.66
CA ALA A 269 24.59 3.93 -5.68
C ALA A 269 24.55 2.88 -6.79
N PHE A 270 24.78 3.33 -8.01
CA PHE A 270 25.02 2.47 -9.15
C PHE A 270 26.47 1.98 -9.11
N ASP A 271 26.67 0.67 -9.21
CA ASP A 271 28.01 0.06 -9.23
C ASP A 271 28.05 -1.04 -10.27
N LYS A 272 28.76 -0.81 -11.38
CA LYS A 272 28.86 -1.80 -12.48
C LYS A 272 29.72 -3.00 -12.11
N ASN A 273 30.53 -2.91 -11.05
CA ASN A 273 31.55 -3.88 -10.72
C ASN A 273 31.09 -4.93 -9.69
N ILE A 274 29.88 -4.82 -9.12
CA ILE A 274 29.36 -5.83 -8.19
C ILE A 274 29.09 -7.15 -8.90
N ALA A 275 29.39 -8.28 -8.27
CA ALA A 275 29.18 -9.60 -8.87
C ALA A 275 27.69 -9.93 -9.07
N GLU A 276 26.84 -9.56 -8.11
CA GLU A 276 25.38 -9.77 -8.13
C GLU A 276 24.63 -8.55 -8.67
N ASN A 277 23.36 -8.70 -9.08
CA ASN A 277 22.55 -7.58 -9.59
C ASN A 277 22.30 -6.48 -8.54
N ILE A 278 22.35 -6.85 -7.27
CA ILE A 278 22.08 -5.97 -6.12
C ILE A 278 22.95 -6.41 -4.96
N LEU A 279 23.53 -5.44 -4.25
CA LEU A 279 24.37 -5.66 -3.08
C LEU A 279 23.89 -4.74 -1.96
N LEU A 280 23.52 -5.33 -0.83
CA LEU A 280 23.11 -4.59 0.35
C LEU A 280 24.19 -4.68 1.42
N ASN A 281 24.63 -3.53 1.93
CA ASN A 281 25.56 -3.49 3.04
C ASN A 281 24.85 -3.82 4.35
N THR A 282 25.14 -5.00 4.90
CA THR A 282 24.53 -5.51 6.14
C THR A 282 25.33 -5.15 7.40
N GLN A 283 26.46 -4.46 7.27
CA GLN A 283 27.27 -4.05 8.41
C GLN A 283 26.56 -2.90 9.17
N ILE A 284 26.28 -3.14 10.45
CA ILE A 284 25.63 -2.14 11.31
C ILE A 284 26.70 -1.49 12.18
N THR A 285 27.00 -0.21 11.90
CA THR A 285 27.86 0.61 12.75
C THR A 285 27.16 1.02 14.04
N GLU A 286 27.89 1.43 15.07
CA GLU A 286 27.31 1.91 16.34
C GLU A 286 26.33 3.09 16.15
N ASP A 287 26.58 3.96 15.17
CA ASP A 287 25.70 5.08 14.83
C ASP A 287 24.39 4.60 14.19
N LEU A 288 24.48 3.67 13.23
CA LEU A 288 23.30 3.05 12.62
C LEU A 288 22.49 2.28 13.65
N LYS A 289 23.15 1.54 14.55
CA LYS A 289 22.50 0.82 15.66
C LYS A 289 21.73 1.78 16.56
N SER A 290 22.35 2.90 16.93
CA SER A 290 21.72 3.93 17.77
C SER A 290 20.51 4.58 17.08
N GLU A 291 20.57 4.82 15.76
CA GLU A 291 19.43 5.32 15.00
C GLU A 291 18.30 4.28 14.89
N GLY A 292 18.65 3.00 14.73
CA GLY A 292 17.69 1.90 14.74
C GLY A 292 16.89 1.86 16.04
N ILE A 293 17.59 1.97 17.18
CA ILE A 293 16.97 2.07 18.52
C ILE A 293 16.08 3.31 18.60
N ALA A 294 16.52 4.47 18.11
CA ALA A 294 15.70 5.69 18.09
C ALA A 294 14.37 5.48 17.33
N ARG A 295 14.38 4.79 16.20
CA ARG A 295 13.17 4.47 15.43
C ARG A 295 12.26 3.46 16.15
N GLU A 296 12.82 2.53 16.91
CA GLU A 296 12.02 1.63 17.76
C GLU A 296 11.39 2.37 18.94
N ILE A 297 12.11 3.32 19.56
CA ILE A 297 11.58 4.22 20.59
C ILE A 297 10.41 5.04 20.04
N ILE A 298 10.55 5.65 18.86
CA ILE A 298 9.46 6.41 18.21
C ILE A 298 8.21 5.53 18.06
N ARG A 299 8.37 4.31 17.54
CA ARG A 299 7.25 3.37 17.37
C ARG A 299 6.59 3.04 18.72
N PHE A 300 7.40 2.77 19.74
CA PHE A 300 6.93 2.43 21.07
C PHE A 300 6.14 3.58 21.71
N ILE A 301 6.64 4.81 21.61
CA ILE A 301 5.93 5.99 22.10
C ILE A 301 4.61 6.19 21.34
N GLN A 302 4.60 6.01 20.01
CA GLN A 302 3.36 6.12 19.22
C GLN A 302 2.32 5.06 19.61
N GLU A 303 2.75 3.83 19.92
CA GLU A 303 1.87 2.80 20.48
C GLU A 303 1.33 3.21 21.85
N MET A 304 2.18 3.74 22.73
CA MET A 304 1.78 4.27 24.03
C MET A 304 0.77 5.42 23.91
N ARG A 305 0.96 6.36 22.96
CA ARG A 305 0.01 7.46 22.70
C ARG A 305 -1.37 6.93 22.34
N LYS A 306 -1.42 5.92 21.48
CA LYS A 306 -2.68 5.28 21.08
C LYS A 306 -3.38 4.59 22.25
N GLU A 307 -2.63 3.91 23.09
CA GLU A 307 -3.15 3.22 24.28
C GLU A 307 -3.63 4.19 25.35
N ALA A 308 -2.95 5.33 25.53
CA ALA A 308 -3.38 6.42 26.39
C ALA A 308 -4.58 7.22 25.84
N GLY A 309 -5.06 6.89 24.64
CA GLY A 309 -6.21 7.56 24.02
C GLY A 309 -5.92 8.97 23.51
N TYR A 310 -4.64 9.30 23.26
CA TYR A 310 -4.27 10.62 22.73
C TYR A 310 -4.70 10.79 21.27
N GLU A 311 -5.04 12.02 20.91
CA GLU A 311 -5.28 12.40 19.53
C GLU A 311 -3.95 12.52 18.76
N VAL A 312 -4.03 12.40 17.43
CA VAL A 312 -2.85 12.45 16.54
C VAL A 312 -2.16 13.81 16.59
N SER A 313 -2.90 14.88 16.91
CA SER A 313 -2.42 16.27 17.03
C SER A 313 -1.82 16.60 18.40
N ASP A 314 -1.99 15.74 19.40
CA ASP A 314 -1.60 16.07 20.78
C ASP A 314 -0.09 16.26 20.93
N ARG A 315 0.29 17.30 21.69
CA ARG A 315 1.65 17.51 22.14
C ARG A 315 1.87 16.81 23.47
N ILE A 316 3.06 16.26 23.68
CA ILE A 316 3.37 15.46 24.88
C ILE A 316 4.72 15.83 25.50
N ILE A 317 4.93 15.43 26.74
CA ILE A 317 6.21 15.37 27.41
C ILE A 317 6.60 13.89 27.50
N VAL A 318 7.84 13.57 27.14
CA VAL A 318 8.38 12.20 27.20
C VAL A 318 9.44 12.15 28.30
N GLY A 319 9.25 11.29 29.29
CA GLY A 319 10.28 10.96 30.29
C GLY A 319 10.88 9.59 30.00
N TYR A 320 12.18 9.44 30.20
CA TYR A 320 12.86 8.15 30.17
C TYR A 320 13.85 8.04 31.32
N THR A 321 14.22 6.83 31.71
CA THR A 321 15.22 6.62 32.76
C THR A 321 16.43 5.84 32.25
N GLY A 322 17.63 6.36 32.50
CA GLY A 322 18.90 5.68 32.21
C GLY A 322 19.74 6.37 31.12
N GLN A 323 20.90 5.77 30.81
CA GLN A 323 21.78 6.30 29.77
C GLN A 323 21.52 5.61 28.43
N VAL A 324 20.74 6.27 27.57
CA VAL A 324 20.34 5.74 26.28
C VAL A 324 20.94 6.59 25.16
N LYS A 325 21.96 6.06 24.47
CA LYS A 325 22.67 6.74 23.35
C LYS A 325 21.72 7.30 22.29
N ALA A 326 20.61 6.61 22.03
CA ALA A 326 19.60 7.02 21.04
C ALA A 326 18.94 8.36 21.39
N PHE A 327 18.58 8.62 22.66
CA PHE A 327 18.03 9.91 23.07
C PHE A 327 19.07 11.04 22.98
N ASN A 328 20.34 10.74 23.29
CA ASN A 328 21.41 11.74 23.20
C ASN A 328 21.72 12.16 21.75
N LYS A 329 21.78 11.20 20.83
CA LYS A 329 22.13 11.46 19.42
C LYS A 329 20.93 11.85 18.55
N PHE A 330 19.76 11.28 18.80
CA PHE A 330 18.57 11.40 17.95
C PHE A 330 17.37 12.01 18.67
N GLY A 331 17.57 12.66 19.83
CA GLY A 331 16.48 13.26 20.62
C GLY A 331 15.62 14.24 19.84
N THR A 332 16.21 15.06 18.96
CA THR A 332 15.48 16.00 18.10
C THR A 332 14.57 15.28 17.10
N MET A 333 15.05 14.20 16.48
CA MET A 333 14.27 13.35 15.58
C MET A 333 13.12 12.68 16.35
N ILE A 334 13.40 12.10 17.52
CA ILE A 334 12.39 11.46 18.36
C ILE A 334 11.30 12.48 18.74
N ALA A 335 11.69 13.65 19.24
CA ALA A 335 10.76 14.70 19.66
C ALA A 335 9.84 15.15 18.51
N LYS A 336 10.42 15.36 17.32
CA LYS A 336 9.66 15.77 16.14
C LYS A 336 8.64 14.71 15.71
N GLU A 337 9.06 13.45 15.62
CA GLU A 337 8.20 12.35 15.14
C GLU A 337 7.10 11.98 16.14
N VAL A 338 7.32 12.17 17.44
CA VAL A 338 6.31 11.87 18.48
C VAL A 338 5.55 13.11 18.97
N LEU A 339 5.75 14.27 18.33
CA LEU A 339 5.19 15.57 18.70
C LEU A 339 5.47 15.93 20.18
N ALA A 340 6.65 15.58 20.70
CA ALA A 340 7.04 15.95 22.05
C ALA A 340 7.50 17.40 22.12
N ASN A 341 7.03 18.13 23.12
CA ASN A 341 7.53 19.45 23.47
C ASN A 341 8.86 19.35 24.22
N GLU A 342 8.96 18.33 25.09
CA GLU A 342 10.14 18.10 25.94
C GLU A 342 10.44 16.60 26.05
N ILE A 343 11.72 16.27 26.11
CA ILE A 343 12.22 14.93 26.46
C ILE A 343 13.13 15.07 27.68
N LYS A 344 12.80 14.38 28.78
CA LYS A 344 13.54 14.45 30.05
C LYS A 344 14.09 13.08 30.44
N ASN A 345 15.30 13.06 30.99
CA ASN A 345 15.89 11.85 31.57
C ASN A 345 15.50 11.70 33.05
N GLU A 346 14.20 11.63 33.29
CA GLU A 346 13.61 11.42 34.62
C GLU A 346 12.22 10.78 34.47
N THR A 347 11.70 10.23 35.57
CA THR A 347 10.30 9.82 35.64
C THR A 347 9.42 11.06 35.81
N LEU A 348 8.42 11.21 34.95
CA LEU A 348 7.50 12.35 35.03
C LEU A 348 6.52 12.19 36.19
N GLU A 349 6.31 13.27 36.95
CA GLU A 349 5.25 13.32 37.96
C GLU A 349 3.86 13.30 37.30
N LYS A 350 3.01 12.35 37.75
CA LYS A 350 1.67 12.09 37.20
C LYS A 350 1.70 11.81 35.69
N ALA A 351 2.56 10.90 35.25
CA ALA A 351 2.54 10.40 33.88
C ALA A 351 1.20 9.68 33.60
N ASP A 352 0.66 9.86 32.41
CA ASP A 352 -0.59 9.21 32.00
C ASP A 352 -0.38 7.73 31.68
N LEU A 353 0.82 7.37 31.19
CA LEU A 353 1.21 5.99 30.93
C LEU A 353 2.72 5.81 31.11
N GLU A 354 3.13 4.78 31.84
CA GLU A 354 4.52 4.34 31.98
C GLU A 354 4.64 2.89 31.49
N LYS A 355 5.63 2.63 30.61
CA LYS A 355 5.93 1.29 30.12
C LYS A 355 7.42 1.02 30.01
N GLU A 356 7.74 -0.25 30.09
CA GLU A 356 9.09 -0.74 29.92
C GLU A 356 9.41 -1.02 28.45
N PHE A 357 10.36 -0.29 27.90
CA PHE A 357 10.92 -0.52 26.58
C PHE A 357 11.98 -1.63 26.64
N LYS A 358 11.90 -2.61 25.73
CA LYS A 358 12.82 -3.73 25.63
C LYS A 358 13.28 -3.94 24.20
N THR A 359 14.59 -4.06 24.04
CA THR A 359 15.27 -4.51 22.82
C THR A 359 16.26 -5.60 23.22
N ASP A 360 16.89 -6.24 22.23
CA ASP A 360 17.90 -7.28 22.50
C ASP A 360 19.09 -6.74 23.32
N ASP A 361 19.37 -5.44 23.26
CA ASP A 361 20.52 -4.80 23.91
C ASP A 361 20.18 -3.90 25.11
N GLN A 362 18.94 -3.38 25.20
CA GLN A 362 18.58 -2.34 26.16
C GLN A 362 17.19 -2.53 26.76
N ARG A 363 17.09 -2.22 28.05
CA ARG A 363 15.86 -2.25 28.84
C ARG A 363 15.77 -1.02 29.73
N PHE A 364 14.75 -0.21 29.55
CA PHE A 364 14.54 1.01 30.32
C PHE A 364 13.06 1.43 30.31
N LYS A 365 12.67 2.35 31.19
CA LYS A 365 11.30 2.84 31.27
C LYS A 365 11.11 4.11 30.46
N ILE A 366 9.96 4.21 29.80
CA ILE A 366 9.48 5.41 29.12
C ILE A 366 8.12 5.76 29.73
N CYS A 367 7.90 7.04 30.00
CA CYS A 367 6.63 7.58 30.43
C CYS A 367 6.21 8.75 29.54
N ILE A 368 4.91 8.90 29.34
CA ILE A 368 4.32 9.99 28.53
C ILE A 368 3.29 10.76 29.36
N LYS A 369 3.18 12.05 29.06
CA LYS A 369 2.21 12.96 29.66
C LYS A 369 1.74 13.96 28.61
N LYS A 370 0.43 14.21 28.54
CA LYS A 370 -0.14 15.23 27.63
C LYS A 370 0.06 16.65 28.16
#